data_AF-A0A842PHF2-F1
#
_entry.id   AF-A0A842PHF2-F1
#
_cell.length_a   1.000
_cell.length_b   1.000
_cell.length_c   1.000
_cell.angle_alpha   90.00
_cell.angle_beta   90.00
_cell.angle_gamma   90.00
#
_symmetry.space_group_name_H-M   'P 1'
#
loop_
_entity.id
_entity.type
_entity.pdbx_description
1 polymer ?
#
loop_
_entity_poly.entity_id
_entity_poly.type
_entity_poly.pdbx_seq_one_letter_code
_entity_poly.pdbx_strand_id
1 'polypeptide(L)'
;MAIVPIEIICVGHNDIAPIENAISLLNKQQDVFDYHLLRNDECESYLGESESRHTTAEIYRLFDDILLKIKGYHPHVIGVTKRRLDGKKLGDLFGSMQESDNNRLTGKAITSLHGIKQILHSIPFDIYLTFEFLSFAIRFVGGRGLIHDDRRTCIFDKKIYKPDIIEVMKNGKFCESCQKRVSILLDNDQMIAINRIINIISTICDSEDQEMAFENQMRIIKGNLPRIFLSISLLFLVRKKMRHSLHHLEIAFS
;
A
#
# COMPACT_ATOMS: atom_id res chain seq x y z
N MET A 1 20.23 9.89 3.23
CA MET A 1 19.25 9.87 4.35
C MET A 1 19.34 8.52 5.06
N ALA A 2 18.96 8.39 6.33
CA ALA A 2 18.89 7.08 6.97
C ALA A 2 17.73 6.27 6.36
N ILE A 3 17.96 4.98 6.10
CA ILE A 3 16.94 4.05 5.64
C ILE A 3 15.99 3.78 6.82
N VAL A 4 14.69 3.82 6.56
CA VAL A 4 13.65 3.62 7.57
C VAL A 4 13.19 2.15 7.53
N PRO A 5 13.52 1.31 8.54
CA PRO A 5 13.08 -0.07 8.56
C PRO A 5 11.58 -0.16 8.86
N ILE A 6 10.87 -0.99 8.10
CA ILE A 6 9.43 -1.25 8.22
C ILE A 6 9.19 -2.77 8.28
N GLU A 7 8.72 -3.24 9.42
CA GLU A 7 8.41 -4.66 9.63
C GLU A 7 6.97 -4.98 9.26
N ILE A 8 6.78 -6.02 8.45
CA ILE A 8 5.45 -6.54 8.13
C ILE A 8 5.22 -7.84 8.90
N ILE A 9 4.10 -7.95 9.62
CA ILE A 9 3.75 -9.14 10.40
C ILE A 9 2.37 -9.65 9.99
N CYS A 10 2.21 -10.97 9.86
CA CYS A 10 0.90 -11.59 9.66
C CYS A 10 0.23 -11.86 11.01
N VAL A 11 -1.06 -11.56 11.13
CA VAL A 11 -1.82 -11.75 12.36
C VAL A 11 -3.01 -12.68 12.13
N GLY A 12 -2.96 -13.85 12.76
CA GLY A 12 -3.99 -14.88 12.64
C GLY A 12 -4.07 -15.58 11.27
N HIS A 13 -2.99 -15.52 10.46
CA HIS A 13 -2.82 -16.32 9.24
C HIS A 13 -1.33 -16.45 8.86
N ASN A 14 -1.02 -17.39 7.96
CA ASN A 14 0.32 -17.65 7.42
C ASN A 14 0.42 -17.48 5.89
N ASP A 15 -0.63 -16.97 5.24
CA ASP A 15 -0.60 -16.64 3.81
C ASP A 15 0.24 -15.38 3.59
N ILE A 16 1.47 -15.58 3.08
CA ILE A 16 2.48 -14.54 2.93
C ILE A 16 2.76 -14.13 1.48
N ALA A 17 2.31 -14.90 0.49
CA ALA A 17 2.71 -14.67 -0.89
C ALA A 17 2.33 -13.26 -1.39
N PRO A 18 1.11 -12.73 -1.13
CA PRO A 18 0.76 -11.36 -1.50
C PRO A 18 1.59 -10.30 -0.78
N ILE A 19 2.01 -10.60 0.46
CA ILE A 19 2.81 -9.69 1.29
C ILE A 19 4.25 -9.63 0.77
N GLU A 20 4.86 -10.78 0.49
CA GLU A 20 6.23 -10.84 -0.06
C GLU A 20 6.32 -10.18 -1.42
N ASN A 21 5.33 -10.35 -2.29
CA ASN A 21 5.27 -9.65 -3.57
C ASN A 21 5.16 -8.13 -3.40
N ALA A 22 4.31 -7.65 -2.47
CA ALA A 22 4.19 -6.23 -2.15
C ALA A 22 5.52 -5.65 -1.62
N ILE A 23 6.16 -6.35 -0.68
CA ILE A 23 7.50 -5.99 -0.15
C ILE A 23 8.53 -5.93 -1.28
N SER A 24 8.57 -6.95 -2.15
CA SER A 24 9.50 -7.01 -3.27
C SER A 24 9.32 -5.84 -4.24
N LEU A 25 8.07 -5.51 -4.56
CA LEU A 25 7.73 -4.35 -5.39
C LEU A 25 8.20 -3.04 -4.74
N LEU A 26 7.93 -2.84 -3.45
CA LEU A 26 8.33 -1.63 -2.72
C LEU A 26 9.85 -1.50 -2.64
N ASN A 27 10.57 -2.52 -2.17
CA ASN A 27 12.03 -2.47 -2.02
C ASN A 27 12.78 -2.33 -3.35
N LYS A 28 12.19 -2.76 -4.47
CA LYS A 28 12.83 -2.60 -5.79
C LYS A 28 12.72 -1.20 -6.37
N GLN A 29 11.69 -0.44 -5.97
CA GLN A 29 11.33 0.82 -6.63
C GLN A 29 11.82 2.06 -5.88
N GLN A 30 12.22 1.92 -4.61
CA GLN A 30 12.71 2.99 -3.74
C GLN A 30 13.74 2.45 -2.73
N ASP A 31 14.48 3.36 -2.10
CA ASP A 31 15.54 3.08 -1.12
C ASP A 31 15.39 3.88 0.20
N VAL A 32 14.20 4.46 0.43
CA VAL A 32 13.82 5.22 1.63
C VAL A 32 13.46 4.30 2.78
N PHE A 33 12.63 3.32 2.46
CA PHE A 33 12.03 2.37 3.37
C PHE A 33 12.58 0.99 3.06
N ASP A 34 13.01 0.26 4.10
CA ASP A 34 13.41 -1.14 3.97
C ASP A 34 12.30 -2.00 4.58
N TYR A 35 11.51 -2.62 3.71
CA TYR A 35 10.41 -3.48 4.13
C TYR A 35 10.89 -4.91 4.31
N HIS A 36 10.60 -5.53 5.45
CA HIS A 36 10.89 -6.95 5.65
C HIS A 36 9.75 -7.68 6.35
N LEU A 37 9.56 -8.95 5.97
CA LEU A 37 8.59 -9.82 6.61
C LEU A 37 9.19 -10.36 7.91
N LEU A 38 8.57 -10.03 9.03
CA LEU A 38 8.91 -10.56 10.35
C LEU A 38 7.98 -11.75 10.67
N ARG A 39 8.50 -12.96 10.45
CA ARG A 39 7.82 -14.22 10.75
C ARG A 39 7.77 -14.44 12.26
N ASN A 40 6.58 -14.74 12.79
CA ASN A 40 6.39 -14.97 14.22
C ASN A 40 5.17 -15.86 14.46
N ASP A 41 5.39 -17.07 14.97
CA ASP A 41 4.35 -18.09 15.15
C ASP A 41 3.23 -17.64 16.10
N GLU A 42 3.55 -16.86 17.15
CA GLU A 42 2.57 -16.33 18.11
C GLU A 42 1.61 -15.35 17.41
N CYS A 43 2.13 -14.49 16.53
CA CYS A 43 1.34 -13.58 15.72
C CYS A 43 0.50 -14.32 14.66
N GLU A 44 1.12 -15.24 13.92
CA GLU A 44 0.47 -16.00 12.84
C GLU A 44 -0.67 -16.90 13.36
N SER A 45 -0.52 -17.45 14.57
CA SER A 45 -1.55 -18.27 15.23
C SER A 45 -2.54 -17.46 16.09
N TYR A 46 -2.37 -16.13 16.19
CA TYR A 46 -3.17 -15.31 17.08
C TYR A 46 -4.66 -15.29 16.71
N LEU A 47 -5.49 -15.82 17.60
CA LEU A 47 -6.94 -15.84 17.44
C LEU A 47 -7.66 -14.63 18.06
N GLY A 48 -6.98 -13.79 18.85
CA GLY A 48 -7.63 -12.69 19.56
C GLY A 48 -8.75 -13.13 20.52
N GLU A 49 -9.55 -12.17 20.95
CA GLU A 49 -10.73 -12.41 21.80
C GLU A 49 -11.91 -13.00 21.01
N SER A 50 -11.86 -12.97 19.67
CA SER A 50 -12.91 -13.46 18.78
C SER A 50 -12.36 -14.09 17.50
N GLU A 51 -12.92 -15.23 17.10
CA GLU A 51 -12.50 -15.93 15.87
C GLU A 51 -12.81 -15.14 14.58
N SER A 52 -13.84 -14.29 14.58
CA SER A 52 -14.31 -13.60 13.37
C SER A 52 -13.79 -12.18 13.21
N ARG A 53 -13.24 -11.58 14.28
CA ARG A 53 -12.79 -10.19 14.27
C ARG A 53 -11.59 -9.98 15.20
N HIS A 54 -10.82 -8.95 14.88
CA HIS A 54 -9.81 -8.40 15.77
C HIS A 54 -10.17 -6.98 16.20
N THR A 55 -9.75 -6.57 17.38
CA THR A 55 -9.78 -5.16 17.80
C THR A 55 -8.41 -4.52 17.61
N THR A 56 -8.36 -3.23 17.27
CA THR A 56 -7.07 -2.51 17.20
C THR A 56 -6.31 -2.56 18.53
N ALA A 57 -7.01 -2.50 19.67
CA ALA A 57 -6.41 -2.52 21.00
C ALA A 57 -5.71 -3.85 21.33
N GLU A 58 -6.33 -4.99 21.02
CA GLU A 58 -5.69 -6.30 21.27
C GLU A 58 -4.49 -6.52 20.34
N ILE A 59 -4.57 -6.08 19.09
CA ILE A 59 -3.48 -6.22 18.11
C ILE A 59 -2.26 -5.38 18.53
N TYR A 60 -2.48 -4.16 19.02
CA TYR A 60 -1.36 -3.34 19.49
C TYR A 60 -0.73 -3.89 20.77
N ARG A 61 -1.52 -4.48 21.68
CA ARG A 61 -0.98 -5.22 22.84
C ARG A 61 -0.13 -6.41 22.39
N LEU A 62 -0.62 -7.19 21.43
CA LEU A 62 0.13 -8.30 20.84
C LEU A 62 1.48 -7.83 20.26
N PHE A 63 1.50 -6.69 19.56
CA PHE A 63 2.77 -6.13 19.06
C PHE A 63 3.70 -5.69 20.19
N ASP A 64 3.19 -5.06 21.24
CA ASP A 64 4.00 -4.73 22.42
C ASP A 64 4.65 -5.99 23.02
N ASP A 65 3.87 -7.04 23.22
CA ASP A 65 4.34 -8.30 23.80
C ASP A 65 5.40 -8.99 22.92
N ILE A 66 5.20 -9.00 21.60
CA ILE A 66 6.14 -9.62 20.65
C ILE A 66 7.42 -8.80 20.54
N LEU A 67 7.32 -7.48 20.40
CA LEU A 67 8.50 -6.62 20.25
C LEU A 67 9.35 -6.55 21.52
N LEU A 68 8.77 -6.81 22.70
CA LEU A 68 9.54 -6.99 23.94
C LEU A 68 10.35 -8.29 23.97
N LYS A 69 9.87 -9.35 23.31
CA LYS A 69 10.53 -10.66 23.24
C LYS A 69 11.62 -10.70 22.16
N ILE A 70 11.44 -9.98 21.07
CA ILE A 70 12.40 -9.91 19.96
C ILE A 70 13.48 -8.90 20.31
N LYS A 71 14.75 -9.32 20.22
CA LYS A 71 15.89 -8.42 20.42
C LYS A 71 16.07 -7.55 19.18
N GLY A 72 16.26 -6.25 19.38
CA GLY A 72 16.60 -5.34 18.30
C GLY A 72 15.88 -4.01 18.42
N TYR A 73 16.06 -3.18 17.40
CA TYR A 73 15.35 -1.92 17.26
C TYR A 73 14.28 -2.08 16.17
N HIS A 74 13.02 -2.03 16.59
CA HIS A 74 11.83 -2.31 15.76
C HIS A 74 10.91 -1.07 15.74
N PRO A 75 11.35 0.04 15.10
CA PRO A 75 10.66 1.32 15.24
C PRO A 75 9.31 1.37 14.53
N HIS A 76 9.12 0.57 13.47
CA HIS A 76 7.92 0.60 12.66
C HIS A 76 7.46 -0.81 12.31
N VAL A 77 6.20 -1.09 12.61
CA VAL A 77 5.56 -2.39 12.37
C VAL A 77 4.19 -2.17 11.73
N ILE A 78 3.89 -2.95 10.70
CA ILE A 78 2.60 -3.01 10.04
C ILE A 78 2.10 -4.45 10.10
N GLY A 79 1.02 -4.68 10.83
CA GLY A 79 0.32 -5.95 10.78
C GLY A 79 -0.56 -6.08 9.55
N VAL A 80 -0.79 -7.33 9.14
CA VAL A 80 -1.82 -7.72 8.17
C VAL A 80 -2.70 -8.77 8.83
N THR A 81 -4.02 -8.56 8.84
CA THR A 81 -4.99 -9.56 9.29
C THR A 81 -5.98 -9.89 8.18
N LYS A 82 -6.48 -11.12 8.14
CA LYS A 82 -7.61 -11.52 7.27
C LYS A 82 -8.97 -11.33 7.93
N ARG A 83 -8.99 -10.95 9.21
CA ARG A 83 -10.22 -10.79 10.00
C ARG A 83 -10.71 -9.36 9.97
N ARG A 84 -12.01 -9.20 10.23
CA ARG A 84 -12.61 -7.88 10.40
C ARG A 84 -11.86 -7.13 11.49
N LEU A 85 -11.46 -5.89 11.24
CA LEU A 85 -10.76 -5.08 12.22
C LEU A 85 -11.69 -4.01 12.79
N ASP A 86 -11.90 -4.02 14.11
CA ASP A 86 -12.72 -3.01 14.79
C ASP A 86 -11.84 -2.04 15.59
N GLY A 87 -12.11 -0.74 15.42
CA GLY A 87 -11.51 0.33 16.21
C GLY A 87 -12.37 0.75 17.40
N LYS A 88 -11.88 1.70 18.19
CA LYS A 88 -12.61 2.24 19.36
C LYS A 88 -13.93 2.93 18.98
N LYS A 89 -13.97 3.60 17.83
CA LYS A 89 -15.12 4.42 17.38
C LYS A 89 -15.84 3.87 16.16
N LEU A 90 -15.14 3.11 15.32
CA LEU A 90 -15.61 2.63 14.03
C LEU A 90 -15.27 1.15 13.91
N GLY A 91 -16.16 0.36 13.31
CA GLY A 91 -15.93 -1.05 13.00
C GLY A 91 -15.56 -1.27 11.54
N ASP A 92 -15.10 -2.49 11.23
CA ASP A 92 -14.74 -2.93 9.86
C ASP A 92 -13.77 -1.99 9.12
N LEU A 93 -12.70 -1.61 9.81
CA LEU A 93 -11.64 -0.75 9.32
C LEU A 93 -10.82 -1.41 8.22
N PHE A 94 -10.35 -0.62 7.24
CA PHE A 94 -9.24 -1.02 6.35
C PHE A 94 -7.97 -1.20 7.12
N GLY A 95 -7.70 -0.27 8.03
CA GLY A 95 -6.50 -0.27 8.83
C GLY A 95 -6.52 0.85 9.86
N SER A 96 -5.51 0.84 10.71
CA SER A 96 -5.36 1.77 11.82
C SER A 96 -3.88 1.98 12.10
N MET A 97 -3.55 3.14 12.67
CA MET A 97 -2.24 3.40 13.27
C MET A 97 -2.43 3.64 14.77
N GLN A 98 -1.51 3.14 15.59
CA GLN A 98 -1.54 3.37 17.02
C GLN A 98 -1.05 4.79 17.31
N GLU A 99 -1.77 5.44 18.21
CA GLU A 99 -1.43 6.75 18.75
C GLU A 99 -1.22 6.60 20.27
N SER A 100 -0.19 7.27 20.77
CA SER A 100 0.07 7.40 22.21
C SER A 100 -0.83 8.45 22.85
N ASP A 101 -0.83 8.53 24.18
CA ASP A 101 -1.66 9.46 24.95
C ASP A 101 -1.43 10.94 24.60
N ASN A 102 -0.21 11.28 24.17
CA ASN A 102 0.13 12.62 23.69
C ASN A 102 -0.18 12.82 22.21
N ASN A 103 -1.02 11.96 21.61
CA ASN A 103 -1.48 12.08 20.25
C ASN A 103 -0.36 11.92 19.18
N ARG A 104 0.74 11.21 19.50
CA ARG A 104 1.81 10.89 18.54
C ARG A 104 1.71 9.46 18.05
N LEU A 105 2.00 9.24 16.77
CA LEU A 105 2.10 7.89 16.19
C LEU A 105 3.23 7.12 16.87
N THR A 106 2.97 5.87 17.25
CA THR A 106 3.95 5.02 17.97
C THR A 106 4.82 4.18 17.05
N GLY A 107 4.57 4.22 15.73
CA GLY A 107 5.23 3.36 14.75
C GLY A 107 4.50 2.03 14.49
N LYS A 108 3.34 1.79 15.12
CA LYS A 108 2.54 0.57 14.84
C LYS A 108 1.34 0.88 13.97
N ALA A 109 1.09 0.01 13.01
CA ALA A 109 -0.09 0.02 12.16
C ALA A 109 -0.61 -1.40 11.93
N ILE A 110 -1.86 -1.52 11.50
CA ILE A 110 -2.50 -2.78 11.14
C ILE A 110 -3.43 -2.53 9.95
N THR A 111 -3.44 -3.43 8.98
CA THR A 111 -4.38 -3.45 7.86
C THR A 111 -5.16 -4.75 7.82
N SER A 112 -6.40 -4.70 7.35
CA SER A 112 -7.30 -5.84 7.23
C SER A 112 -7.61 -6.15 5.77
N LEU A 113 -7.53 -7.43 5.42
CA LEU A 113 -7.98 -7.98 4.13
C LEU A 113 -9.47 -8.34 4.13
N HIS A 114 -10.16 -8.16 5.26
CA HIS A 114 -11.58 -8.50 5.40
C HIS A 114 -12.45 -7.61 4.51
N GLY A 115 -13.30 -8.24 3.69
CA GLY A 115 -14.18 -7.51 2.78
C GLY A 115 -13.46 -6.88 1.57
N ILE A 116 -12.13 -6.99 1.48
CA ILE A 116 -11.34 -6.33 0.46
C ILE A 116 -11.48 -7.04 -0.91
N LYS A 117 -11.59 -8.37 -0.94
CA LYS A 117 -11.79 -9.11 -2.20
C LYS A 117 -13.07 -8.66 -2.93
N GLN A 118 -14.12 -8.36 -2.17
CA GLN A 118 -15.44 -7.99 -2.69
C GLN A 118 -15.41 -6.61 -3.37
N ILE A 119 -14.51 -5.72 -2.95
CA ILE A 119 -14.37 -4.38 -3.53
C ILE A 119 -13.31 -4.35 -4.63
N LEU A 120 -12.20 -5.10 -4.50
CA LEU A 120 -11.09 -5.01 -5.44
C LEU A 120 -11.45 -5.56 -6.83
N HIS A 121 -12.50 -6.36 -6.94
CA HIS A 121 -12.86 -7.07 -8.17
C HIS A 121 -11.66 -7.90 -8.67
N SER A 122 -11.00 -7.46 -9.75
CA SER A 122 -9.84 -8.10 -10.35
C SER A 122 -8.50 -7.48 -9.93
N ILE A 123 -8.47 -6.47 -9.04
CA ILE A 123 -7.23 -5.87 -8.57
C ILE A 123 -6.54 -6.87 -7.62
N PRO A 124 -5.28 -7.26 -7.88
CA PRO A 124 -4.55 -8.18 -7.00
C PRO A 124 -4.39 -7.62 -5.58
N PHE A 125 -4.49 -8.49 -4.57
CA PHE A 125 -4.29 -8.12 -3.17
C PHE A 125 -2.93 -7.49 -2.90
N ASP A 126 -1.91 -7.94 -3.63
CA ASP A 126 -0.54 -7.46 -3.59
C ASP A 126 -0.46 -5.95 -3.87
N ILE A 127 -1.29 -5.43 -4.78
CA ILE A 127 -1.36 -4.01 -5.12
C ILE A 127 -2.06 -3.20 -4.04
N TYR A 128 -3.12 -3.75 -3.45
CA TYR A 128 -3.73 -3.17 -2.27
C TYR A 128 -2.76 -3.10 -1.09
N LEU A 129 -2.02 -4.17 -0.81
CA LEU A 129 -1.00 -4.21 0.25
C LEU A 129 0.14 -3.24 -0.04
N THR A 130 0.60 -3.15 -1.29
CA THR A 130 1.61 -2.16 -1.71
C THR A 130 1.14 -0.73 -1.40
N PHE A 131 -0.11 -0.42 -1.70
CA PHE A 131 -0.72 0.89 -1.39
C PHE A 131 -0.76 1.16 0.13
N GLU A 132 -1.28 0.21 0.92
CA GLU A 132 -1.40 0.38 2.37
C GLU A 132 -0.02 0.50 3.04
N PHE A 133 0.94 -0.37 2.69
CA PHE A 133 2.29 -0.34 3.25
C PHE A 133 3.00 0.98 2.96
N LEU A 134 2.97 1.43 1.70
CA LEU A 134 3.55 2.73 1.33
C LEU A 134 2.87 3.87 2.09
N SER A 135 1.54 3.84 2.18
CA SER A 135 0.77 4.87 2.88
C SER A 135 1.11 4.92 4.37
N PHE A 136 1.22 3.78 5.05
CA PHE A 136 1.64 3.73 6.46
C PHE A 136 3.08 4.19 6.65
N ALA A 137 4.01 3.75 5.81
CA ALA A 137 5.42 4.12 5.89
C ALA A 137 5.62 5.63 5.75
N ILE A 138 4.96 6.27 4.78
CA ILE A 138 5.01 7.74 4.65
C ILE A 138 4.40 8.41 5.88
N ARG A 139 3.33 7.85 6.47
CA ARG A 139 2.71 8.41 7.69
C ARG A 139 3.60 8.25 8.93
N PHE A 140 4.40 7.19 9.03
CA PHE A 140 5.35 7.05 10.14
C PHE A 140 6.39 8.19 10.15
N VAL A 141 6.92 8.55 8.99
CA VAL A 141 7.86 9.67 8.85
C VAL A 141 7.14 11.02 8.88
N GLY A 142 5.97 11.07 8.23
CA GLY A 142 5.07 12.23 8.11
C GLY A 142 4.50 12.74 9.42
N GLY A 143 4.33 11.85 10.38
CA GLY A 143 3.58 12.12 11.60
C GLY A 143 2.10 12.37 11.31
N ARG A 144 1.46 13.13 12.21
CA ARG A 144 0.04 13.47 12.10
C ARG A 144 -0.24 14.55 11.06
N GLY A 145 -1.50 14.61 10.63
CA GLY A 145 -2.04 15.68 9.79
C GLY A 145 -1.90 15.44 8.28
N LEU A 146 -1.50 14.23 7.87
CA LEU A 146 -1.63 13.80 6.47
C LEU A 146 -3.05 13.33 6.15
N ILE A 147 -3.73 12.65 7.08
CA ILE A 147 -5.14 12.24 6.87
C ILE A 147 -6.06 13.46 6.95
N HIS A 148 -6.91 13.62 5.94
CA HIS A 148 -7.87 14.72 5.86
C HIS A 148 -9.23 14.25 5.32
N ASP A 149 -10.31 14.93 5.73
CA ASP A 149 -11.68 14.64 5.28
C ASP A 149 -11.96 15.13 3.83
N ASP A 150 -11.04 15.87 3.22
CA ASP A 150 -11.16 16.33 1.83
C ASP A 150 -11.23 15.14 0.86
N ARG A 151 -12.13 15.20 -0.14
CA ARG A 151 -12.20 14.25 -1.27
C ARG A 151 -11.44 14.77 -2.48
N ARG A 152 -10.13 15.00 -2.32
CA ARG A 152 -9.27 15.47 -3.42
C ARG A 152 -8.63 14.33 -4.20
N THR A 153 -9.13 13.11 -4.01
CA THR A 153 -8.56 11.87 -4.54
C THR A 153 -7.09 11.73 -4.12
N CYS A 154 -6.74 12.22 -2.93
CA CYS A 154 -5.41 12.09 -2.38
C CYS A 154 -5.25 10.71 -1.74
N ILE A 155 -4.03 10.17 -1.78
CA ILE A 155 -3.72 8.91 -1.10
C ILE A 155 -4.06 8.94 0.41
N PHE A 156 -4.03 10.12 1.02
CA PHE A 156 -4.35 10.34 2.43
C PHE A 156 -5.78 10.85 2.70
N ASP A 157 -6.66 10.87 1.69
CA ASP A 157 -8.08 11.12 1.92
C ASP A 157 -8.62 10.07 2.90
N LYS A 158 -9.36 10.51 3.91
CA LYS A 158 -10.03 9.64 4.87
C LYS A 158 -11.10 8.83 4.15
N LYS A 159 -11.05 7.52 4.34
CA LYS A 159 -11.92 6.55 3.65
C LYS A 159 -12.92 6.02 4.66
N ILE A 160 -14.19 6.36 4.47
CA ILE A 160 -15.28 5.85 5.32
C ILE A 160 -15.91 4.62 4.66
N TYR A 161 -16.03 4.62 3.34
CA TYR A 161 -16.63 3.52 2.59
C TYR A 161 -15.57 2.69 1.87
N LYS A 162 -15.77 1.37 1.82
CA LYS A 162 -14.82 0.44 1.18
C LYS A 162 -14.51 0.76 -0.28
N PRO A 163 -15.49 1.09 -1.13
CA PRO A 163 -15.20 1.45 -2.51
C PRO A 163 -14.28 2.68 -2.68
N ASP A 164 -14.25 3.60 -1.71
CA ASP A 164 -13.43 4.83 -1.79
C ASP A 164 -11.94 4.54 -1.95
N ILE A 165 -11.47 3.37 -1.49
CA ILE A 165 -10.07 2.99 -1.62
C ILE A 165 -9.64 2.77 -3.06
N ILE A 166 -10.53 2.24 -3.90
CA ILE A 166 -10.27 1.96 -5.31
C ILE A 166 -10.08 3.28 -6.05
N GLU A 167 -10.97 4.24 -5.80
CA GLU A 167 -10.88 5.57 -6.40
C GLU A 167 -9.53 6.23 -6.07
N VAL A 168 -9.08 6.09 -4.83
CA VAL A 168 -7.79 6.66 -4.41
C VAL A 168 -6.60 5.90 -5.00
N MET A 169 -6.66 4.57 -5.07
CA MET A 169 -5.61 3.76 -5.71
C MET A 169 -5.50 4.06 -7.21
N LYS A 170 -6.63 4.27 -7.90
CA LYS A 170 -6.67 4.65 -9.32
C LYS A 170 -6.12 6.05 -9.56
N ASN A 171 -6.53 7.03 -8.77
CA ASN A 171 -6.11 8.41 -8.96
C ASN A 171 -4.66 8.67 -8.53
N GLY A 172 -4.17 7.95 -7.51
CA GLY A 172 -2.75 7.87 -7.16
C GLY A 172 -2.02 9.22 -7.10
N LYS A 173 -2.45 10.16 -6.25
CA LYS A 173 -1.77 11.46 -6.15
C LYS A 173 -1.73 12.02 -4.75
N PHE A 174 -0.76 12.90 -4.50
CA PHE A 174 -0.76 13.80 -3.36
C PHE A 174 -1.59 15.04 -3.69
N CYS A 175 -2.42 15.51 -2.76
CA CYS A 175 -2.91 16.87 -2.83
C CYS A 175 -1.74 17.85 -2.56
N GLU A 176 -1.91 19.12 -2.90
CA GLU A 176 -0.83 20.11 -2.76
C GLU A 176 -0.29 20.22 -1.32
N SER A 177 -1.17 20.15 -0.31
CA SER A 177 -0.76 20.22 1.10
C SER A 177 0.03 18.98 1.54
N CYS A 178 -0.40 17.79 1.15
CA CYS A 178 0.32 16.55 1.43
C CYS A 178 1.64 16.49 0.66
N GLN A 179 1.68 16.89 -0.62
CA GLN A 179 2.90 16.97 -1.41
C GLN A 179 3.93 17.87 -0.72
N LYS A 180 3.53 19.07 -0.30
CA LYS A 180 4.39 20.02 0.43
C LYS A 180 4.91 19.45 1.74
N ARG A 181 4.07 18.75 2.51
CA ARG A 181 4.46 18.14 3.79
C ARG A 181 5.47 17.02 3.58
N VAL A 182 5.19 16.11 2.64
CA VAL A 182 6.07 14.96 2.39
C VAL A 182 7.39 15.42 1.76
N SER A 183 7.40 16.43 0.89
CA SER A 183 8.64 16.96 0.30
C SER A 183 9.57 17.69 1.28
N ILE A 184 9.11 18.03 2.48
CA ILE A 184 9.97 18.55 3.55
C ILE A 184 10.75 17.40 4.20
N LEU A 185 10.20 16.19 4.18
CA LEU A 185 10.71 15.03 4.88
C LEU A 185 11.56 14.12 3.99
N LEU A 186 11.25 14.13 2.69
CA LEU A 186 11.89 13.31 1.68
C LEU A 186 12.56 14.20 0.64
N ASP A 187 13.74 13.80 0.18
CA ASP A 187 14.41 14.50 -0.90
C ASP A 187 13.70 14.27 -2.26
N ASN A 188 14.16 14.98 -3.29
CA ASN A 188 13.53 14.93 -4.61
C ASN A 188 13.57 13.53 -5.25
N ASP A 189 14.66 12.79 -5.08
CA ASP A 189 14.83 11.46 -5.67
C ASP A 189 13.90 10.45 -4.99
N GLN A 190 13.77 10.56 -3.68
CA GLN A 190 12.84 9.80 -2.87
C GLN A 190 11.38 10.10 -3.25
N MET A 191 11.03 11.37 -3.46
CA MET A 191 9.71 11.76 -3.95
C MET A 191 9.43 11.21 -5.36
N ILE A 192 10.42 11.20 -6.25
CA ILE A 192 10.30 10.59 -7.58
C ILE A 192 10.05 9.08 -7.45
N ALA A 193 10.76 8.39 -6.57
CA ALA A 193 10.62 6.96 -6.34
C ALA A 193 9.22 6.60 -5.80
N ILE A 194 8.72 7.37 -4.82
CA ILE A 194 7.36 7.21 -4.29
C ILE A 194 6.31 7.45 -5.37
N ASN A 195 6.42 8.53 -6.13
CA ASN A 195 5.49 8.81 -7.22
C ASN A 195 5.52 7.73 -8.29
N ARG A 196 6.67 7.10 -8.55
CA ARG A 196 6.76 5.94 -9.45
C ARG A 196 5.96 4.75 -8.93
N ILE A 197 6.03 4.44 -7.64
CA ILE A 197 5.24 3.35 -7.04
C ILE A 197 3.75 3.66 -7.12
N ILE A 198 3.36 4.87 -6.79
CA ILE A 198 1.96 5.31 -6.88
C ILE A 198 1.45 5.21 -8.32
N ASN A 199 2.26 5.61 -9.31
CA ASN A 199 1.92 5.47 -10.72
C ASN A 199 1.79 3.99 -11.16
N ILE A 200 2.62 3.08 -10.64
CA ILE A 200 2.47 1.64 -10.89
C ILE A 200 1.14 1.14 -10.37
N ILE A 201 0.78 1.48 -9.12
CA ILE A 201 -0.49 1.12 -8.50
C ILE A 201 -1.66 1.61 -9.35
N SER A 202 -1.68 2.92 -9.67
CA SER A 202 -2.70 3.55 -10.50
C SER A 202 -2.83 2.88 -11.87
N THR A 203 -1.70 2.65 -12.57
CA THR A 203 -1.69 2.02 -13.89
C THR A 203 -2.27 0.61 -13.86
N ILE A 204 -1.95 -0.18 -12.83
CA ILE A 204 -2.51 -1.53 -12.69
C ILE A 204 -4.01 -1.45 -12.41
N CYS A 205 -4.43 -0.57 -11.50
CA CYS A 205 -5.84 -0.39 -11.16
C CYS A 205 -6.70 0.10 -12.35
N ASP A 206 -6.12 0.87 -13.28
CA ASP A 206 -6.80 1.37 -14.48
C ASP A 206 -6.64 0.46 -15.72
N SER A 207 -5.91 -0.66 -15.59
CA SER A 207 -5.77 -1.65 -16.67
C SER A 207 -7.08 -2.40 -16.94
N GLU A 208 -7.33 -2.73 -18.21
CA GLU A 208 -8.43 -3.63 -18.62
C GLU A 208 -8.24 -5.04 -18.06
N ASP A 209 -6.98 -5.49 -18.00
CA ASP A 209 -6.56 -6.76 -17.38
C ASP A 209 -5.54 -6.44 -16.28
N GLN A 210 -6.02 -6.41 -15.05
CA GLN A 210 -5.27 -5.96 -13.87
C GLN A 210 -4.30 -7.06 -13.38
N GLU A 211 -4.66 -8.33 -13.52
CA GLU A 211 -3.82 -9.47 -13.17
C GLU A 211 -2.61 -9.55 -14.12
N MET A 212 -2.84 -9.52 -15.44
CA MET A 212 -1.76 -9.55 -16.43
C MET A 212 -0.85 -8.31 -16.30
N ALA A 213 -1.41 -7.12 -16.02
CA ALA A 213 -0.62 -5.92 -15.80
C ALA A 213 0.32 -6.07 -14.59
N PHE A 214 -0.19 -6.64 -13.49
CA PHE A 214 0.61 -6.92 -12.31
C PHE A 214 1.69 -7.97 -12.56
N GLU A 215 1.35 -9.09 -13.21
CA GLU A 215 2.33 -10.13 -13.55
C GLU A 215 3.49 -9.59 -14.39
N ASN A 216 3.18 -8.76 -15.39
CA ASN A 216 4.19 -8.14 -16.23
C ASN A 216 5.11 -7.24 -15.40
N GLN A 217 4.55 -6.47 -14.46
CA GLN A 217 5.34 -5.65 -13.55
C GLN A 217 6.26 -6.51 -12.66
N MET A 218 5.77 -7.63 -12.14
CA MET A 218 6.56 -8.55 -11.33
C MET A 218 7.67 -9.24 -12.13
N ARG A 219 7.44 -9.55 -13.41
CA ARG A 219 8.49 -10.09 -14.31
C ARG A 219 9.63 -9.08 -14.51
N ILE A 220 9.31 -7.80 -14.68
CA ILE A 220 10.29 -6.70 -14.78
C ILE A 220 11.11 -6.60 -13.48
N ILE A 221 10.44 -6.67 -12.32
CA ILE A 221 11.09 -6.56 -11.00
C ILE A 221 12.05 -7.72 -10.71
N LYS A 222 11.64 -8.95 -11.05
CA LYS A 222 12.43 -10.18 -10.87
C LYS A 222 13.58 -10.32 -11.87
N GLY A 223 13.74 -9.38 -12.81
CA GLY A 223 14.83 -9.40 -13.78
C GLY A 223 14.65 -10.42 -14.91
N ASN A 224 13.44 -10.99 -15.05
CA ASN A 224 13.12 -11.94 -16.12
C ASN A 224 12.86 -11.25 -17.47
N LEU A 225 12.91 -9.92 -17.50
CA LEU A 225 12.86 -9.11 -18.71
C LEU A 225 14.01 -8.10 -18.65
N PRO A 226 14.78 -7.91 -19.74
CA PRO A 226 15.73 -6.81 -19.81
C PRO A 226 14.98 -5.49 -19.55
N ARG A 227 15.58 -4.58 -18.78
CA ARG A 227 15.12 -3.19 -18.60
C ARG A 227 15.25 -2.43 -19.93
N ILE A 228 14.63 -2.92 -20.99
CA ILE A 228 14.35 -2.10 -22.16
C ILE A 228 13.40 -1.04 -21.63
N PHE A 229 13.82 0.23 -21.69
CA PHE A 229 13.07 1.41 -21.31
C PHE A 229 11.76 1.50 -22.13
N LEU A 230 10.80 0.63 -21.82
CA LEU A 230 9.41 0.85 -22.12
C LEU A 230 8.94 1.77 -21.01
N SER A 231 9.24 3.07 -21.14
CA SER A 231 8.44 4.04 -20.41
C SER A 231 6.99 3.70 -20.75
N ILE A 232 6.19 3.41 -19.74
CA ILE A 232 4.76 3.13 -19.91
C ILE A 232 4.10 4.29 -20.68
N SER A 233 4.68 5.50 -20.57
CA SER A 233 4.45 6.65 -21.43
C SER A 233 4.60 6.37 -22.93
N LEU A 234 5.62 5.64 -23.38
CA LEU A 234 5.80 5.24 -24.78
C LEU A 234 4.73 4.25 -25.24
N LEU A 235 4.35 3.28 -24.39
CA LEU A 235 3.27 2.33 -24.70
C LEU A 235 1.90 3.02 -24.79
N PHE A 236 1.62 3.98 -23.91
CA PHE A 236 0.44 4.83 -24.00
C PHE A 236 0.46 5.77 -25.20
N LEU A 237 1.62 6.37 -25.54
CA LEU A 237 1.78 7.20 -26.75
C LEU A 237 1.59 6.38 -28.02
N VAL A 238 2.16 5.18 -28.08
CA VAL A 238 2.00 4.24 -29.20
C VAL A 238 0.55 3.79 -29.32
N ARG A 239 -0.13 3.44 -28.22
CA ARG A 239 -1.55 3.07 -28.24
C ARG A 239 -2.47 4.24 -28.63
N LYS A 240 -2.23 5.45 -28.10
CA LYS A 240 -3.01 6.64 -28.46
C LYS A 240 -2.80 7.02 -29.94
N LYS A 241 -1.57 6.90 -30.44
CA LYS A 241 -1.25 7.14 -31.86
C LYS A 241 -1.89 6.07 -32.75
N MET A 242 -1.86 4.79 -32.35
CA MET A 242 -2.53 3.72 -33.09
C MET A 242 -4.05 3.85 -33.12
N ARG A 243 -4.71 4.23 -32.02
CA ARG A 243 -6.17 4.52 -32.04
C ARG A 243 -6.52 5.69 -32.96
N HIS A 244 -5.71 6.75 -32.96
CA HIS A 244 -5.92 7.88 -33.86
C HIS A 244 -5.73 7.49 -35.34
N SER A 245 -4.74 6.63 -35.64
CA SER A 245 -4.51 6.12 -36.98
C SER A 245 -5.59 5.16 -37.48
N LEU A 246 -6.15 4.32 -36.60
CA LEU A 246 -7.26 3.42 -36.94
C LEU A 246 -8.55 4.20 -37.24
N HIS A 247 -8.83 5.27 -36.47
CA HIS A 247 -9.99 6.11 -36.73
C HIS A 247 -9.91 6.86 -38.07
N HIS A 248 -8.71 7.27 -38.49
CA HIS A 248 -8.51 7.84 -39.83
C HIS A 248 -8.65 6.83 -40.97
N LEU A 249 -8.36 5.55 -40.73
CA LEU A 249 -8.56 4.50 -41.73
C LEU A 249 -10.05 4.17 -41.90
N GLU A 250 -10.83 4.09 -40.83
CA GLU A 250 -12.29 3.87 -40.93
C GLU A 250 -13.01 4.99 -41.71
N ILE A 251 -12.57 6.24 -41.55
CA ILE A 251 -13.10 7.39 -42.30
C ILE A 251 -12.70 7.32 -43.79
N ALA A 252 -11.55 6.75 -44.12
CA ALA A 252 -11.07 6.65 -45.51
C ALA A 252 -11.73 5.52 -46.31
N PHE A 253 -12.38 4.57 -45.63
CA PHE A 253 -13.04 3.41 -46.25
C PHE A 253 -14.57 3.45 -46.14
N SER A 254 -15.14 4.58 -45.70
CA SER A 254 -16.59 4.86 -45.64
C SER A 254 -16.95 5.92 -46.67
#